data_AF-A0AAW9W9T0-F1
#
_entry.id   AF-A0AAW9W9T0-F1
#
_cell.length_a   1.000
_cell.length_b   1.000
_cell.length_c   1.000
_cell.angle_alpha   90.00
_cell.angle_beta   90.00
_cell.angle_gamma   90.00
#
_symmetry.space_group_name_H-M   'P 1'
#
loop_
_entity.id
_entity.type
_entity.pdbx_description
1 polymer ?
#
loop_
_entity_poly.entity_id
_entity_poly.type
_entity_poly.pdbx_seq_one_letter_code
_entity_poly.pdbx_strand_id
1 'polypeptide(L)'
;MFIEKGKPFFEKLSRNIYLRAIKDGFISSMPAVLFSSIFILIAAVPNIFGFKWSDEQLAFILKPYNYSMGILALLVAGTTAKSLTDSVNTRSMEKTNQINYMSTFLAAVVGLLILAADPIEGGFANGLLGTRGLLTAFLAAFI
;
A
#
# COMPACT_ATOMS: atom_id res chain seq x y z
N MET A 1 12.95 6.61 -32.97
CA MET A 1 11.81 6.13 -33.80
C MET A 1 10.93 5.06 -33.13
N PHE A 2 11.38 4.29 -32.12
CA PHE A 2 10.50 3.35 -31.38
C PHE A 2 9.75 4.00 -30.20
N ILE A 3 10.33 5.02 -29.56
CA ILE A 3 9.69 5.74 -28.44
C ILE A 3 8.45 6.53 -28.89
N GLU A 4 8.49 7.18 -30.05
CA GLU A 4 7.34 7.93 -30.59
C GLU A 4 6.16 7.05 -30.98
N LYS A 5 6.41 5.82 -31.47
CA LYS A 5 5.36 4.85 -31.78
C LYS A 5 4.73 4.23 -30.53
N GLY A 6 5.49 4.07 -29.45
CA GLY A 6 4.98 3.59 -28.16
C GLY A 6 4.25 4.65 -27.35
N LYS A 7 4.56 5.94 -27.57
CA LYS A 7 3.98 7.09 -26.84
C LYS A 7 2.44 7.08 -26.74
N PRO A 8 1.67 6.91 -27.84
CA PRO A 8 0.21 6.88 -27.74
C PRO A 8 -0.33 5.66 -26.97
N PHE A 9 0.38 4.53 -26.98
CA PHE A 9 0.01 3.37 -26.19
C PHE A 9 0.25 3.62 -24.69
N PHE A 10 1.41 4.15 -24.31
CA PHE A 10 1.71 4.51 -22.91
C PHE A 10 0.79 5.61 -22.39
N GLU A 11 0.42 6.59 -23.23
CA GLU A 11 -0.57 7.61 -22.89
C GLU A 11 -1.96 6.99 -22.65
N LYS A 12 -2.40 6.05 -23.49
CA LYS A 12 -3.68 5.35 -23.28
C LYS A 12 -3.66 4.50 -22.02
N LEU A 13 -2.56 3.78 -21.79
CA LEU A 13 -2.37 2.92 -20.62
C LEU A 13 -2.33 3.74 -19.32
N SER A 14 -1.57 4.84 -19.29
CA SER A 14 -1.47 5.74 -18.13
C SER A 14 -2.76 6.48 -17.83
N ARG A 15 -3.64 6.70 -18.82
CA ARG A 15 -4.97 7.31 -18.63
C ARG A 15 -6.02 6.36 -18.03
N ASN A 16 -5.72 5.06 -17.93
CA ASN A 16 -6.58 4.06 -17.30
C ASN A 16 -6.75 4.36 -15.80
N ILE A 17 -8.00 4.39 -15.33
CA ILE A 17 -8.33 4.75 -13.94
C ILE A 17 -7.78 3.77 -12.91
N TYR A 18 -7.70 2.48 -13.24
CA TYR A 18 -7.23 1.42 -12.34
C TYR A 18 -5.72 1.49 -12.16
N LEU A 19 -4.97 1.61 -13.26
CA LEU A 19 -3.51 1.76 -13.20
C LEU A 19 -3.10 3.06 -12.51
N ARG A 20 -3.85 4.14 -12.77
CA ARG A 20 -3.67 5.39 -12.04
C ARG A 20 -3.96 5.22 -10.54
N ALA A 21 -5.05 4.55 -10.17
CA ALA A 21 -5.42 4.31 -8.78
C ALA A 21 -4.40 3.44 -8.03
N ILE A 22 -3.82 2.43 -8.68
CA ILE A 22 -2.70 1.66 -8.10
C ILE A 22 -1.53 2.57 -7.80
N LYS A 23 -1.10 3.35 -8.81
CA LYS A 23 0.05 4.26 -8.68
C LYS A 23 -0.19 5.31 -7.58
N ASP A 24 -1.35 5.98 -7.62
CA ASP A 24 -1.71 7.04 -6.68
C ASP A 24 -1.92 6.46 -5.26
N GLY A 25 -2.49 5.26 -5.13
CA GLY A 25 -2.64 4.55 -3.85
C GLY A 25 -1.30 4.14 -3.25
N PHE A 26 -0.35 3.68 -4.07
CA PHE A 26 1.01 3.35 -3.61
C PHE A 26 1.77 4.60 -3.16
N ILE A 27 1.68 5.70 -3.92
CA ILE A 27 2.27 7.00 -3.54
C ILE A 27 1.70 7.49 -2.21
N SER A 28 0.41 7.29 -1.97
CA SER A 28 -0.24 7.64 -0.70
C SER A 28 0.31 6.86 0.50
N SER A 29 0.85 5.66 0.28
CA SER A 29 1.46 4.82 1.33
C SER A 29 2.97 5.06 1.49
N MET A 30 3.61 5.84 0.61
CA MET A 30 5.05 6.14 0.68
C MET A 30 5.49 6.75 2.01
N PRO A 31 4.74 7.68 2.66
CA PRO A 31 5.18 8.25 3.93
C PRO A 31 5.39 7.18 5.02
N ALA A 32 4.54 6.15 5.08
CA ALA A 32 4.70 5.05 6.03
C ALA A 32 5.96 4.22 5.73
N VAL A 33 6.22 3.94 4.45
CA VAL A 33 7.43 3.21 4.01
C VAL A 33 8.69 4.02 4.31
N LEU A 34 8.71 5.32 4.00
CA LEU A 34 9.85 6.19 4.27
C LEU A 34 10.13 6.32 5.77
N PHE A 35 9.08 6.52 6.58
CA PHE A 35 9.20 6.55 8.03
C PHE A 35 9.82 5.26 8.58
N SER A 36 9.32 4.10 8.12
CA SER A 36 9.86 2.79 8.51
C SER A 36 11.32 2.57 8.07
N SER A 37 11.71 3.16 6.94
CA SER A 37 13.05 3.03 6.37
C SER A 37 14.13 3.72 7.21
N ILE A 38 13.77 4.75 7.96
CA ILE A 38 14.70 5.42 8.89
C ILE A 38 15.15 4.44 9.99
N PHE A 39 14.23 3.63 10.52
CA PHE A 39 14.52 2.70 11.61
C PHE A 39 15.44 1.55 11.16
N ILE A 40 15.23 1.01 9.96
CA ILE A 40 16.13 -0.03 9.44
C ILE A 40 17.53 0.53 9.13
N LEU A 41 17.64 1.80 8.73
CA LEU A 41 18.95 2.46 8.58
C LEU A 41 19.65 2.61 9.93
N ILE A 42 18.94 3.03 10.99
CA ILE A 42 19.52 3.11 12.35
C ILE A 42 19.98 1.73 12.84
N ALA A 43 19.23 0.67 12.51
CA ALA A 43 19.62 -0.69 12.86
C ALA A 43 20.85 -1.19 12.08
N ALA A 44 20.93 -0.89 10.78
CA ALA A 44 21.91 -1.51 9.88
C ALA A 44 23.21 -0.72 9.70
N VAL A 45 23.16 0.62 9.69
CA VAL A 45 24.33 1.47 9.41
C VAL A 45 25.45 1.30 10.46
N PRO A 46 25.17 1.27 11.77
CA PRO A 46 26.23 1.11 12.78
C PRO A 46 26.99 -0.21 12.68
N ASN A 47 26.35 -1.29 12.19
CA ASN A 47 27.00 -2.59 12.01
C ASN A 47 28.19 -2.52 11.03
N ILE A 48 28.14 -1.62 10.05
CA ILE A 48 29.22 -1.42 9.07
C ILE A 48 30.47 -0.84 9.76
N PHE A 49 30.28 -0.04 10.81
CA PHE A 49 31.36 0.58 11.59
C PHE A 49 31.82 -0.29 12.77
N GLY A 50 31.38 -1.55 12.85
CA GLY A 50 31.74 -2.48 13.91
C GLY A 50 30.94 -2.36 15.21
N PHE A 51 29.94 -1.47 15.25
CA PHE A 51 29.02 -1.37 16.40
C PHE A 51 27.84 -2.33 16.22
N LYS A 52 27.68 -3.28 17.14
CA LYS A 52 26.56 -4.22 17.15
C LYS A 52 25.57 -3.87 18.26
N TRP A 53 24.31 -3.72 17.88
CA TRP A 53 23.21 -3.66 18.84
C TRP A 53 23.05 -5.00 19.56
N SER A 54 22.61 -4.98 20.81
CA SER A 54 22.07 -6.18 21.46
C SER A 54 20.75 -6.60 20.81
N ASP A 55 20.36 -7.88 20.95
CA ASP A 55 19.13 -8.40 20.34
C ASP A 55 17.87 -7.64 20.79
N GLU A 56 17.82 -7.21 22.06
CA GLU A 56 16.71 -6.45 22.62
C GLU A 56 16.61 -5.05 22.00
N GLN A 57 17.74 -4.34 21.87
CA GLN A 57 17.79 -3.03 21.22
C GLN A 57 17.42 -3.13 19.74
N LEU A 58 17.93 -4.15 19.04
CA LEU A 58 17.63 -4.39 17.64
C LEU A 58 16.13 -4.66 17.44
N ALA A 59 15.52 -5.50 18.29
CA ALA A 59 14.10 -5.79 18.25
C ALA A 59 13.25 -4.52 18.48
N PHE A 60 13.66 -3.66 19.42
CA PHE A 60 12.98 -2.39 19.68
C PHE A 60 13.08 -1.43 18.48
N ILE A 61 14.27 -1.27 17.90
CA ILE A 61 14.52 -0.40 16.75
C ILE A 61 13.75 -0.90 15.51
N LEU A 62 13.70 -2.21 15.27
CA LEU A 62 13.02 -2.78 14.11
C LEU A 62 11.49 -2.88 14.27
N LYS A 63 10.95 -2.66 15.47
CA LYS A 63 9.51 -2.77 15.72
C LYS A 63 8.69 -1.85 14.79
N PRO A 64 8.96 -0.54 14.65
CA PRO A 64 8.23 0.31 13.71
C PRO A 64 8.36 -0.16 12.24
N TYR A 65 9.52 -0.70 11.86
CA TYR A 65 9.72 -1.25 10.53
C TYR A 65 8.81 -2.45 10.26
N ASN A 66 8.83 -3.43 11.17
CA ASN A 66 8.03 -4.64 11.06
C ASN A 66 6.53 -4.35 11.07
N TYR A 67 6.08 -3.38 11.85
CA TYR A 67 4.66 -2.98 11.88
C TYR A 67 4.24 -2.30 10.57
N SER A 68 4.98 -1.29 10.12
CA SER A 68 4.63 -0.57 8.88
C SER A 68 4.70 -1.46 7.64
N MET A 69 5.76 -2.27 7.50
CA MET A 69 5.90 -3.20 6.37
C MET A 69 4.97 -4.40 6.47
N GLY A 70 4.61 -4.79 7.70
CA GLY A 70 3.65 -5.83 7.99
C GLY A 70 2.24 -5.48 7.54
N ILE A 71 1.83 -4.22 7.59
CA ILE A 71 0.46 -3.81 7.19
C ILE A 71 0.40 -3.11 5.83
N LEU A 72 1.47 -3.18 5.03
CA LEU A 72 1.58 -2.39 3.81
C LEU A 72 0.46 -2.71 2.79
N ALA A 73 0.05 -3.97 2.65
CA ALA A 73 -1.04 -4.33 1.75
C ALA A 73 -2.38 -3.73 2.21
N LEU A 74 -2.62 -3.62 3.52
CA LEU A 74 -3.82 -2.97 4.06
C LEU A 74 -3.85 -1.48 3.71
N LEU A 75 -2.72 -0.80 3.90
CA LEU A 75 -2.59 0.62 3.57
C LEU A 75 -2.83 0.85 2.07
N VAL A 76 -2.17 0.05 1.23
CA VAL A 76 -2.26 0.17 -0.23
C VAL A 76 -3.65 -0.20 -0.75
N ALA A 77 -4.31 -1.23 -0.20
CA ALA A 77 -5.68 -1.59 -0.61
C ALA A 77 -6.64 -0.43 -0.38
N GLY A 78 -6.65 0.13 0.84
CA GLY A 78 -7.53 1.24 1.19
C GLY A 78 -7.23 2.49 0.37
N THR A 79 -5.95 2.88 0.26
CA THR A 79 -5.59 4.10 -0.50
C THR A 79 -5.85 3.94 -1.99
N THR A 80 -5.63 2.76 -2.58
CA THR A 80 -5.98 2.48 -3.99
C THR A 80 -7.49 2.55 -4.22
N ALA A 81 -8.32 1.99 -3.33
CA ALA A 81 -9.78 2.08 -3.44
C ALA A 81 -10.28 3.52 -3.32
N LYS A 82 -9.70 4.30 -2.39
CA LYS A 82 -9.94 5.74 -2.29
C LYS A 82 -9.55 6.46 -3.58
N SER A 83 -8.35 6.23 -4.13
CA SER A 83 -7.89 6.87 -5.37
C SER A 83 -8.75 6.50 -6.59
N LEU A 84 -9.27 5.27 -6.64
CA LEU A 84 -10.23 4.85 -7.65
C LEU A 84 -11.55 5.60 -7.49
N THR A 85 -12.05 5.70 -6.26
CA THR A 85 -13.29 6.44 -5.94
C THR A 85 -13.18 7.90 -6.32
N ASP A 86 -12.07 8.56 -5.96
CA ASP A 86 -11.80 9.95 -6.34
C ASP A 86 -11.74 10.10 -7.88
N SER A 87 -11.19 9.11 -8.58
CA SER A 87 -11.16 9.09 -10.05
C SER A 87 -12.55 8.90 -10.69
N VAL A 88 -13.43 8.10 -10.09
CA VAL A 88 -14.81 7.90 -10.55
C VAL A 88 -15.65 9.15 -10.27
N ASN A 89 -15.58 9.68 -9.05
CA ASN A 89 -16.28 10.90 -8.64
C ASN A 89 -15.95 12.10 -9.54
N THR A 90 -14.68 12.25 -9.94
CA THR A 90 -14.23 13.37 -10.77
C THR A 90 -14.55 13.21 -12.25
N ARG A 91 -14.63 11.98 -12.77
CA ARG A 91 -14.84 11.72 -14.21
C ARG A 91 -16.29 11.50 -14.61
N SER A 92 -17.13 11.02 -13.69
CA SER A 92 -18.43 10.44 -14.06
C SER A 92 -19.59 10.84 -13.16
N MET A 93 -19.35 11.62 -12.11
CA MET A 93 -20.39 11.98 -11.14
C MET A 93 -20.56 13.48 -10.98
N GLU A 94 -21.79 13.91 -10.72
CA GLU A 94 -22.09 15.29 -10.35
C GLU A 94 -21.61 15.58 -8.92
N LYS A 95 -21.28 16.85 -8.64
CA LYS A 95 -20.78 17.27 -7.32
C LYS A 95 -21.76 16.99 -6.18
N THR A 96 -23.04 16.88 -6.49
CA THR A 96 -24.14 16.60 -5.55
C THR A 96 -24.32 15.11 -5.27
N ASN A 97 -23.73 14.22 -6.07
CA ASN A 97 -23.90 12.78 -5.97
C ASN A 97 -22.55 12.07 -6.07
N GLN A 98 -21.70 12.22 -5.06
CA GLN A 98 -20.38 11.59 -5.01
C GLN A 98 -20.36 10.38 -4.07
N ILE A 99 -19.60 9.36 -4.44
CA ILE A 99 -19.34 8.20 -3.58
C ILE A 99 -18.44 8.62 -2.42
N ASN A 100 -18.79 8.19 -1.21
CA ASN A 100 -17.96 8.42 -0.03
C ASN A 100 -16.68 7.59 -0.09
N TYR A 101 -15.53 8.26 -0.25
CA TYR A 101 -14.22 7.63 -0.33
C TYR A 101 -13.81 6.87 0.95
N MET A 102 -14.34 7.24 2.12
CA MET A 102 -14.08 6.50 3.36
C MET A 102 -14.80 5.17 3.36
N SER A 103 -16.00 5.09 2.80
CA SER A 103 -16.76 3.84 2.69
C SER A 103 -16.04 2.85 1.78
N THR A 104 -15.53 3.30 0.63
CA THR A 104 -14.79 2.43 -0.30
C THR A 104 -13.42 2.04 0.25
N PHE A 105 -12.74 2.94 0.98
CA PHE A 105 -11.52 2.60 1.72
C PHE A 105 -11.76 1.45 2.71
N LEU A 106 -12.78 1.59 3.56
CA LEU A 106 -13.10 0.58 4.58
C LEU A 106 -13.55 -0.74 3.94
N ALA A 107 -14.37 -0.69 2.89
CA ALA A 107 -14.78 -1.88 2.16
C ALA A 107 -13.59 -2.65 1.58
N ALA A 108 -12.62 -1.96 0.97
CA ALA A 108 -11.42 -2.59 0.43
C ALA A 108 -10.51 -3.22 1.50
N VAL A 109 -10.39 -2.56 2.66
CA VAL A 109 -9.65 -3.12 3.81
C VAL A 109 -10.33 -4.39 4.32
N VAL A 110 -11.64 -4.38 4.48
CA VAL A 110 -12.41 -5.57 4.91
C VAL A 110 -12.33 -6.67 3.85
N GLY A 111 -12.44 -6.32 2.56
CA GLY A 111 -12.29 -7.27 1.45
C GLY A 111 -10.92 -7.93 1.44
N LEU A 112 -9.84 -7.18 1.69
CA LEU A 112 -8.50 -7.74 1.82
C LEU A 112 -8.40 -8.67 3.04
N LEU A 113 -8.98 -8.30 4.18
CA LEU A 113 -8.96 -9.16 5.36
C LEU A 113 -9.67 -10.49 5.12
N ILE A 114 -10.80 -10.49 4.41
CA ILE A 114 -11.50 -11.74 4.03
C ILE A 114 -10.62 -12.62 3.13
N LEU A 115 -9.84 -12.02 2.23
CA LEU A 115 -9.03 -12.75 1.26
C LEU A 115 -7.65 -13.19 1.77
N ALA A 116 -7.08 -12.44 2.72
CA ALA A 116 -5.67 -12.54 3.07
C ALA A 116 -5.41 -12.70 4.57
N ALA A 117 -6.41 -12.54 5.43
CA ALA A 117 -6.22 -12.73 6.86
C ALA A 117 -6.57 -14.17 7.24
N ASP A 118 -5.53 -14.96 7.52
CA ASP A 118 -5.71 -16.25 8.18
C ASP A 118 -5.95 -16.01 9.68
N PRO A 119 -7.05 -16.51 10.27
CA PRO A 119 -7.29 -16.38 11.70
C PRO A 119 -6.26 -17.21 12.48
N ILE A 120 -5.66 -16.59 13.50
CA ILE A 120 -4.76 -17.25 14.46
C ILE A 120 -5.29 -17.06 15.88
N GLU A 121 -4.81 -17.86 16.82
CA GLU A 121 -5.19 -17.72 18.23
C GLU A 121 -4.79 -16.32 18.73
N GLY A 122 -5.79 -15.47 19.00
CA GLY A 122 -5.60 -14.10 19.47
C GLY A 122 -5.40 -13.02 18.39
N GLY A 123 -5.57 -13.30 17.09
CA GLY A 123 -5.46 -12.24 16.06
C GLY A 123 -5.52 -12.70 14.60
N PHE A 124 -4.95 -11.89 13.71
CA PHE A 124 -4.80 -12.18 12.28
C PHE A 124 -3.34 -12.48 11.93
N ALA A 125 -3.10 -13.45 11.05
CA ALA A 125 -1.78 -13.71 10.51
C ALA A 125 -1.30 -12.51 9.67
N ASN A 126 -0.08 -12.04 9.95
CA ASN A 126 0.54 -10.93 9.23
C ASN A 126 1.26 -11.35 7.93
N GLY A 127 1.18 -12.63 7.56
CA GLY A 127 1.96 -13.19 6.44
C GLY A 127 1.62 -12.60 5.07
N LEU A 128 0.35 -12.24 4.86
CA LEU A 128 -0.15 -11.67 3.60
C LEU A 128 -0.56 -10.19 3.73
N LEU A 129 -0.57 -9.61 4.93
CA LEU A 129 -0.95 -8.21 5.12
C LEU A 129 0.18 -7.24 4.74
N GLY A 130 1.40 -7.75 4.56
CA GLY A 130 2.58 -6.99 4.17
C GLY A 130 2.82 -6.97 2.67
N THR A 131 4.07 -6.82 2.25
CA THR A 131 4.45 -6.74 0.83
C THR A 131 3.99 -7.95 -0.02
N ARG A 132 3.85 -9.13 0.60
CA ARG A 132 3.43 -10.37 -0.08
C ARG A 132 1.99 -10.32 -0.59
N GLY A 133 1.09 -9.58 0.07
CA GLY A 133 -0.31 -9.48 -0.36
C GLY A 133 -0.63 -8.28 -1.22
N LEU A 134 0.37 -7.55 -1.75
CA LEU A 134 0.12 -6.36 -2.57
C LEU A 134 -0.75 -6.66 -3.82
N LEU A 135 -0.57 -7.82 -4.45
CA LEU A 135 -1.41 -8.22 -5.59
C LEU A 135 -2.87 -8.44 -5.15
N THR A 136 -3.08 -9.11 -4.01
CA THR A 136 -4.41 -9.32 -3.43
C THR A 136 -5.05 -8.00 -3.00
N ALA A 137 -4.27 -7.05 -2.47
CA ALA A 137 -4.72 -5.71 -2.13
C ALA A 137 -5.26 -4.94 -3.34
N PHE A 138 -4.61 -5.05 -4.50
CA PHE A 138 -5.12 -4.41 -5.71
C PHE A 138 -6.43 -5.04 -6.19
N LEU A 139 -6.58 -6.36 -6.09
CA LEU A 139 -7.85 -7.03 -6.41
C LEU A 139 -8.96 -6.60 -5.46
N ALA A 140 -8.70 -6.59 -4.16
CA ALA A 140 -9.65 -6.16 -3.13
C ALA A 140 -10.04 -4.68 -3.25
N ALA A 141 -9.16 -3.83 -3.79
CA ALA A 141 -9.44 -2.41 -3.99
C ALA A 141 -10.34 -2.11 -5.20
N PHE A 142 -10.53 -3.08 -6.10
CA PHE A 142 -11.25 -2.90 -7.36
C PHE A 142 -12.62 -3.58 -7.40
N ILE A 143 -12.90 -4.46 -6.44
CA ILE A 143 -14.14 -5.23 -6.28
C ILE A 143 -14.94 -4.61 -5.15
#